data_AF-A0A940R1C6-F1
#
_entry.id   AF-A0A940R1C6-F1
#
_cell.length_a   1.000
_cell.length_b   1.000
_cell.length_c   1.000
_cell.angle_alpha   90.00
_cell.angle_beta   90.00
_cell.angle_gamma   90.00
#
_symmetry.space_group_name_H-M   'P 1'
#
loop_
_entity.id
_entity.type
_entity.pdbx_description
1 polymer ?
#
loop_
_entity_poly.entity_id
_entity_poly.type
_entity_poly.pdbx_seq_one_letter_code
_entity_poly.pdbx_strand_id
1 'polypeptide(L)'
;MKRPAPLLAVALLILPFALISYRILGLKYPIFPAAPEKAWQLSMDAYVKGGEKETTVMIGVPYTHEGRIVAEERIFSGRFSFNLLRDGPNQVGVWSGTISRMGELIGYKATVKVQPQYFLKTKPPVLGPYPKEIGEAEKKLARRLVEKWDPLPPAERLRRIAEAVKGIWGIPPPDDQNLQAWSTFRDKHGRVTVFLVLLRAAALPARAVEGLELVESITTPTLIWIQVWTGEEWENLQPERGEIYQKPASLLPLVTGGYPVVRTLQGEVSEIRWSLNQQVITQWRMHFERIMRSDRWLDRWSLFRLPEEFQTTFRILMLVPIGALMICLLRNIVGFPTFGIFLPVLMALAFRNTGLAYGLGIFWGVVLIGYVIRP
;
A
#
# COMPACT_ATOMS: atom_id res chain seq x y z
N MET A 1 30.11 -52.46 14.62
CA MET A 1 28.89 -51.62 14.69
C MET A 1 29.17 -50.29 13.98
N LYS A 2 28.79 -50.18 12.70
CA LYS A 2 28.93 -48.95 11.90
C LYS A 2 27.97 -47.92 12.48
N ARG A 3 28.46 -46.92 13.21
CA ARG A 3 27.63 -45.88 13.83
C ARG A 3 27.04 -45.01 12.71
N PRO A 4 25.72 -45.02 12.44
CA PRO A 4 25.09 -44.14 11.44
C PRO A 4 24.98 -42.68 11.93
N ALA A 5 25.31 -42.44 13.20
CA ALA A 5 25.21 -41.15 13.88
C ALA A 5 25.95 -39.97 13.20
N PRO A 6 27.20 -40.08 12.71
CA PRO A 6 27.89 -38.94 12.12
C PRO A 6 27.33 -38.55 10.76
N LEU A 7 26.86 -39.52 9.97
CA LEU A 7 26.29 -39.25 8.65
C LEU A 7 24.92 -38.56 8.76
N LEU A 8 24.13 -38.95 9.76
CA LEU A 8 22.86 -38.29 10.09
C LEU A 8 23.09 -36.88 10.65
N ALA A 9 24.10 -36.69 11.50
CA ALA A 9 24.47 -35.37 12.03
C ALA A 9 24.93 -34.41 10.92
N VAL A 10 25.73 -34.88 9.96
CA VAL A 10 26.17 -34.10 8.80
C VAL A 10 24.98 -33.74 7.91
N ALA A 11 24.06 -34.67 7.65
CA ALA A 11 22.84 -34.39 6.87
C ALA A 11 21.95 -33.33 7.55
N LEU A 12 21.80 -33.40 8.88
CA LEU A 12 21.04 -32.43 9.68
C LEU A 12 21.70 -31.04 9.75
N LEU A 13 23.01 -30.90 9.48
CA LEU A 13 23.69 -29.62 9.36
C LEU A 13 23.61 -29.05 7.94
N ILE A 14 23.73 -29.89 6.92
CA ILE A 14 23.71 -29.47 5.51
C ILE A 14 22.31 -28.97 5.12
N LEU A 15 21.24 -29.65 5.56
CA LEU A 15 19.86 -29.29 5.23
C LEU A 15 19.51 -27.83 5.63
N PRO A 16 19.68 -27.39 6.90
CA PRO A 16 19.40 -26.01 7.28
C PRO A 16 20.33 -25.01 6.59
N PHE A 17 21.61 -25.36 6.39
CA PHE A 17 22.54 -24.48 5.67
C PHE A 17 22.13 -24.26 4.21
N ALA A 18 21.69 -25.32 3.53
CA ALA A 18 21.17 -25.24 2.17
C ALA A 18 19.87 -24.42 2.10
N LEU A 19 18.96 -24.61 3.07
CA LEU A 19 17.72 -23.81 3.16
C LEU A 19 17.98 -22.33 3.40
N ILE A 20 18.92 -22.00 4.30
CA ILE A 20 19.33 -20.61 4.58
C ILE A 20 19.99 -20.01 3.33
N SER A 21 20.90 -20.74 2.69
CA SER A 21 21.60 -20.29 1.48
C SER A 21 20.64 -20.03 0.33
N TYR A 22 19.65 -20.91 0.12
CA TYR A 22 18.61 -20.74 -0.88
C TYR A 22 17.71 -19.52 -0.58
N ARG A 23 17.39 -19.26 0.70
CA ARG A 23 16.66 -18.04 1.09
C ARG A 23 17.44 -16.77 0.80
N ILE A 24 18.73 -16.74 1.07
CA ILE A 24 19.57 -15.55 0.85
C ILE A 24 19.81 -15.32 -0.64
N LEU A 25 20.28 -16.34 -1.37
CA LEU A 25 20.71 -16.21 -2.76
C LEU A 25 19.54 -16.29 -3.75
N GLY A 26 18.62 -17.24 -3.55
CA GLY A 26 17.49 -17.47 -4.46
C GLY A 26 16.34 -16.50 -4.24
N LEU A 27 15.97 -16.28 -2.97
CA LEU A 27 14.83 -15.43 -2.60
C LEU A 27 15.23 -14.00 -2.23
N LYS A 28 16.53 -13.67 -2.25
CA LYS A 28 17.07 -12.32 -1.99
C LYS A 28 16.62 -11.74 -0.65
N TYR A 29 16.49 -12.58 0.38
CA TYR A 29 16.25 -12.10 1.73
C TYR A 29 17.49 -11.34 2.24
N PRO A 30 17.33 -10.09 2.75
CA PRO A 30 18.46 -9.35 3.29
C PRO A 30 19.01 -10.07 4.53
N ILE A 31 20.34 -10.10 4.70
CA ILE A 31 20.98 -10.78 5.84
C ILE A 31 20.91 -9.92 7.11
N PHE A 32 20.85 -8.60 6.94
CA PHE A 32 20.77 -7.63 8.03
C PHE A 32 19.38 -6.96 8.07
N PRO A 33 18.90 -6.52 9.24
CA PRO A 33 17.73 -5.66 9.32
C PRO A 33 17.99 -4.41 8.46
N ALA A 34 17.30 -4.32 7.33
CA ALA A 34 17.41 -3.16 6.46
C ALA A 34 16.92 -1.91 7.19
N ALA A 35 17.45 -0.75 6.78
CA ALA A 35 17.10 0.53 7.36
C ALA A 35 15.57 0.70 7.44
N PRO A 36 15.03 1.21 8.56
CA PRO A 36 13.63 1.54 8.67
C PRO A 36 13.21 2.46 7.53
N GLU A 37 12.18 2.06 6.78
CA GLU A 37 11.67 2.84 5.67
C GLU A 37 10.32 3.45 6.04
N LYS A 38 10.06 4.65 5.50
CA LYS A 38 8.78 5.32 5.63
C LYS A 38 7.75 4.65 4.72
N ALA A 39 6.62 4.25 5.31
CA ALA A 39 5.42 3.84 4.60
C ALA A 39 4.21 4.59 5.14
N TRP A 40 3.12 4.55 4.39
CA TRP A 40 1.88 5.21 4.72
C TRP A 40 0.82 4.16 5.04
N GLN A 41 0.20 4.24 6.21
CA GLN A 41 -0.99 3.48 6.52
C GLN A 41 -2.21 4.27 6.02
N LEU A 42 -2.88 3.74 5.01
CA LEU A 42 -4.16 4.22 4.54
C LEU A 42 -5.28 3.43 5.24
N SER A 43 -6.20 4.13 5.88
CA SER A 43 -7.46 3.55 6.37
C SER A 43 -8.62 4.34 5.77
N MET A 44 -9.64 3.63 5.33
CA MET A 44 -10.89 4.17 4.81
C MET A 44 -12.03 3.55 5.62
N ASP A 45 -12.87 4.39 6.18
CA ASP A 45 -14.09 3.99 6.87
C ASP A 45 -15.27 4.71 6.21
N ALA A 46 -16.26 3.96 5.72
CA ALA A 46 -17.43 4.51 5.06
C ALA A 46 -18.72 3.97 5.67
N TYR A 47 -19.67 4.88 5.92
CA TYR A 47 -21.00 4.54 6.40
C TYR A 47 -21.98 4.48 5.22
N VAL A 48 -22.47 3.29 4.93
CA VAL A 48 -23.35 3.04 3.79
C VAL A 48 -24.78 2.87 4.27
N LYS A 49 -25.71 3.61 3.67
CA LYS A 49 -27.15 3.44 3.86
C LYS A 49 -27.76 2.87 2.59
N GLY A 50 -28.67 1.92 2.77
CA GLY A 50 -29.36 1.25 1.67
C GLY A 50 -30.86 1.18 1.89
N GLY A 51 -31.52 0.62 0.88
CA GLY A 51 -32.97 0.38 0.87
C GLY A 51 -33.30 -1.10 0.75
N GLU A 52 -34.49 -1.40 0.23
CA GLU A 52 -34.97 -2.78 0.03
C GLU A 52 -34.25 -3.52 -1.10
N LYS A 53 -33.54 -2.79 -1.96
CA LYS A 53 -32.80 -3.35 -3.09
C LYS A 53 -31.33 -3.57 -2.74
N GLU A 54 -30.69 -4.47 -3.49
CA GLU A 54 -29.27 -4.76 -3.34
C GLU A 54 -28.44 -3.49 -3.58
N THR A 55 -27.71 -3.07 -2.55
CA THR A 55 -26.83 -1.91 -2.59
C THR A 55 -25.43 -2.36 -3.03
N THR A 56 -24.86 -1.69 -4.02
CA THR A 56 -23.48 -1.90 -4.43
C THR A 56 -22.68 -0.61 -4.29
N VAL A 57 -21.61 -0.65 -3.51
CA VAL A 57 -20.68 0.46 -3.32
C VAL A 57 -19.33 0.08 -3.92
N MET A 58 -18.82 0.94 -4.80
CA MET A 58 -17.56 0.77 -5.50
C MET A 58 -16.62 1.89 -5.05
N ILE A 59 -15.49 1.53 -4.45
CA ILE A 59 -14.48 2.49 -3.97
C ILE A 59 -13.13 2.19 -4.61
N GLY A 60 -12.52 3.21 -5.18
CA GLY A 60 -11.15 3.15 -5.69
C GLY A 60 -10.15 2.93 -4.57
N VAL A 61 -9.34 1.90 -4.69
CA VAL A 61 -8.32 1.53 -3.69
C VAL A 61 -6.93 1.58 -4.32
N PRO A 62 -5.88 1.89 -3.53
CA PRO A 62 -4.53 1.88 -4.05
C PRO A 62 -4.16 0.48 -4.51
N TYR A 63 -3.36 0.39 -5.57
CA TYR A 63 -2.85 -0.88 -6.06
C TYR A 63 -1.35 -0.82 -6.29
N THR A 64 -0.72 -1.99 -6.30
CA THR A 64 0.72 -2.10 -6.59
C THR A 64 0.96 -1.78 -8.07
N HIS A 65 1.71 -0.71 -8.32
CA HIS A 65 2.07 -0.23 -9.65
C HIS A 65 3.53 0.23 -9.67
N GLU A 66 4.06 0.54 -10.86
CA GLU A 66 5.39 1.12 -11.01
C GLU A 66 5.56 2.36 -10.11
N GLY A 67 6.47 2.27 -9.13
CA GLY A 67 6.72 3.32 -8.12
C GLY A 67 5.94 3.18 -6.79
N ARG A 68 5.05 2.19 -6.63
CA ARG A 68 4.29 1.98 -5.38
C ARG A 68 4.07 0.49 -5.07
N ILE A 69 4.25 0.12 -3.81
CA ILE A 69 3.88 -1.22 -3.31
C ILE A 69 2.78 -1.06 -2.29
N VAL A 70 1.70 -1.80 -2.49
CA VAL A 70 0.62 -1.95 -1.52
C VAL A 70 0.80 -3.27 -0.80
N ALA A 71 0.79 -3.21 0.52
CA ALA A 71 0.92 -4.34 1.44
C ALA A 71 -0.15 -4.26 2.53
N GLU A 72 -0.48 -5.39 3.15
CA GLU A 72 -1.34 -5.56 4.32
C GLU A 72 -2.75 -5.03 4.11
N GLU A 73 -3.37 -5.50 3.02
CA GLU A 73 -4.77 -5.19 2.72
C GLU A 73 -5.68 -5.94 3.69
N ARG A 74 -6.37 -5.19 4.56
CA ARG A 74 -7.42 -5.70 5.44
C ARG A 74 -8.74 -5.08 5.01
N ILE A 75 -9.77 -5.92 4.93
CA ILE A 75 -11.10 -5.51 4.52
C ILE A 75 -12.06 -5.77 5.66
N PHE A 76 -12.86 -4.76 5.97
CA PHE A 76 -14.01 -4.87 6.86
C PHE A 76 -15.26 -4.67 6.01
N SER A 77 -15.98 -5.76 5.72
CA SER A 77 -17.17 -5.69 4.86
C SER A 77 -18.48 -5.65 5.65
N GLY A 78 -18.45 -5.81 6.98
CA GLY A 78 -19.67 -5.94 7.78
C GLY A 78 -20.56 -7.04 7.21
N ARG A 79 -21.82 -6.70 6.91
CA ARG A 79 -22.80 -7.57 6.22
C ARG A 79 -22.66 -7.65 4.69
N PHE A 80 -21.80 -6.83 4.08
CA PHE A 80 -21.57 -6.87 2.65
C PHE A 80 -20.66 -8.03 2.24
N SER A 81 -20.89 -8.54 1.03
CA SER A 81 -19.89 -9.31 0.30
C SER A 81 -18.86 -8.36 -0.31
N PHE A 82 -17.58 -8.73 -0.29
CA PHE A 82 -16.51 -7.92 -0.85
C PHE A 82 -15.85 -8.62 -2.03
N ASN A 83 -15.66 -7.88 -3.12
CA ASN A 83 -14.88 -8.30 -4.28
C ASN A 83 -13.90 -7.21 -4.68
N LEU A 84 -12.70 -7.62 -5.08
CA LEU A 84 -11.67 -6.71 -5.58
C LEU A 84 -11.57 -6.86 -7.10
N LEU A 85 -12.00 -5.84 -7.84
CA LEU A 85 -12.03 -5.86 -9.30
C LEU A 85 -10.96 -4.93 -9.89
N ARG A 86 -10.47 -5.28 -11.08
CA ARG A 86 -9.69 -4.37 -11.91
C ARG A 86 -10.58 -3.75 -12.98
N ASP A 87 -10.63 -2.43 -13.00
CA ASP A 87 -11.36 -1.62 -13.97
C ASP A 87 -10.33 -0.80 -14.77
N GLY A 88 -9.83 -1.41 -15.85
CA GLY A 88 -8.73 -0.86 -16.66
C GLY A 88 -7.45 -0.63 -15.83
N PRO A 89 -6.95 0.62 -15.71
CA PRO A 89 -5.79 0.95 -14.89
C PRO A 89 -6.12 1.15 -13.39
N ASN A 90 -7.38 0.99 -12.98
CA ASN A 90 -7.82 1.23 -11.61
C ASN A 90 -8.11 -0.09 -10.90
N GLN A 91 -7.90 -0.11 -9.58
CA GLN A 91 -8.36 -1.18 -8.72
C GLN A 91 -9.51 -0.67 -7.85
N VAL A 92 -10.60 -1.43 -7.83
CA VAL A 92 -11.85 -1.00 -7.21
C VAL A 92 -12.34 -2.11 -6.28
N GLY A 93 -12.52 -1.75 -5.00
CA GLY A 93 -13.23 -2.59 -4.05
C GLY A 93 -14.73 -2.45 -4.27
N VAL A 94 -15.43 -3.57 -4.36
CA VAL A 94 -16.88 -3.65 -4.58
C VAL A 94 -17.50 -4.33 -3.38
N TRP A 95 -18.33 -3.59 -2.65
CA TRP A 95 -19.14 -4.07 -1.54
C TRP A 95 -20.58 -4.21 -2.02
N SER A 96 -21.11 -5.43 -2.05
CA SER A 96 -22.46 -5.74 -2.55
C SER A 96 -23.27 -6.54 -1.54
N GLY A 97 -24.52 -6.15 -1.33
CA GLY A 97 -25.42 -6.83 -0.39
C GLY A 97 -26.68 -6.03 -0.06
N THR A 98 -27.61 -6.68 0.64
CA THR A 98 -28.86 -6.07 1.10
C THR A 98 -28.69 -5.60 2.54
N ILE A 99 -28.84 -4.30 2.77
CA ILE A 99 -28.70 -3.67 4.09
C ILE A 99 -29.97 -2.92 4.48
N SER A 100 -30.23 -2.83 5.78
CA SER A 100 -31.38 -2.09 6.31
C SER A 100 -31.12 -0.58 6.30
N ARG A 101 -32.18 0.22 6.49
CA ARG A 101 -32.07 1.68 6.58
C ARG A 101 -31.19 2.20 7.73
N MET A 102 -30.85 1.34 8.70
CA MET A 102 -29.96 1.73 9.80
C MET A 102 -28.54 2.03 9.32
N GLY A 103 -28.13 1.51 8.16
CA GLY A 103 -26.80 1.68 7.59
C GLY A 103 -25.76 0.74 8.22
N GLU A 104 -24.65 0.57 7.54
CA GLU A 104 -23.58 -0.38 7.89
C GLU A 104 -22.22 0.28 7.64
N LEU A 105 -21.26 0.02 8.54
CA LEU A 105 -19.88 0.46 8.39
C LEU A 105 -19.11 -0.53 7.50
N ILE A 106 -18.47 -0.02 6.46
CA ILE A 106 -17.45 -0.75 5.70
C ILE A 106 -16.10 -0.08 5.89
N GLY A 107 -15.02 -0.84 5.75
CA GLY A 107 -13.68 -0.32 5.87
C GLY A 107 -12.65 -1.04 5.02
N TYR A 108 -11.59 -0.31 4.67
CA TYR A 108 -10.44 -0.81 3.94
C TYR A 108 -9.17 -0.23 4.55
N LYS A 109 -8.19 -1.09 4.83
CA LYS A 109 -6.91 -0.67 5.38
C LYS A 109 -5.78 -1.26 4.56
N ALA A 110 -4.79 -0.44 4.23
CA ALA A 110 -3.61 -0.87 3.49
C ALA A 110 -2.37 -0.08 3.90
N THR A 111 -1.21 -0.69 3.74
CA THR A 111 0.10 -0.07 3.89
C THR A 111 0.69 0.20 2.51
N VAL A 112 0.89 1.47 2.17
CA VAL A 112 1.42 1.92 0.89
C VAL A 112 2.85 2.41 1.07
N LYS A 113 3.79 1.80 0.35
CA LYS A 113 5.16 2.32 0.20
C LYS A 113 5.28 3.04 -1.13
N VAL A 114 5.62 4.32 -1.07
CA VAL A 114 6.04 5.09 -2.26
C VAL A 114 7.53 4.87 -2.46
N GLN A 115 7.91 4.41 -3.64
CA GLN A 115 9.31 4.30 -4.02
C GLN A 115 9.72 5.57 -4.77
N PRO A 116 10.92 6.10 -4.50
CA PRO A 116 11.47 7.15 -5.35
C PRO A 116 11.48 6.63 -6.79
N GLN A 117 10.84 7.39 -7.68
CA GLN A 117 10.74 7.08 -9.11
C GLN A 117 12.12 7.24 -9.75
N TYR A 118 13.01 6.26 -9.57
CA TYR A 118 14.25 6.20 -10.33
C TYR A 118 13.90 5.77 -11.75
N PHE A 119 13.71 6.77 -12.63
CA PHE A 119 13.72 6.67 -14.09
C PHE A 119 13.15 5.37 -14.65
N LEU A 120 11.89 5.06 -14.32
CA LEU A 120 11.19 3.98 -15.00
C LEU A 120 10.76 4.51 -16.37
N LYS A 121 11.33 3.93 -17.44
CA LYS A 121 10.92 4.18 -18.83
C LYS A 121 9.45 3.81 -18.99
N THR A 122 8.58 4.76 -18.72
CA THR A 122 7.14 4.60 -18.87
C THR A 122 6.84 4.64 -20.37
N LYS A 123 6.03 3.68 -20.85
CA LYS A 123 5.60 3.69 -22.26
C LYS A 123 4.87 5.02 -22.52
N PRO A 124 5.19 5.74 -23.61
CA PRO A 124 4.48 6.97 -23.94
C PRO A 124 2.97 6.69 -24.01
N PRO A 125 2.15 7.39 -23.22
CA PRO A 125 0.72 7.22 -23.26
C PRO A 125 0.16 7.71 -24.59
N VAL A 126 -0.84 6.98 -25.09
CA VAL A 126 -1.60 7.41 -26.27
C VAL A 126 -2.49 8.58 -25.86
N LEU A 127 -2.58 9.60 -26.71
CA LEU A 127 -3.58 10.66 -26.56
C LEU A 127 -4.98 10.01 -26.60
N GLY A 128 -5.78 10.11 -25.54
CA GLY A 128 -7.09 9.43 -25.42
C GLY A 128 -8.13 9.93 -26.45
N PRO A 129 -9.45 9.82 -26.20
CA PRO A 129 -10.47 10.63 -26.89
C PRO A 129 -10.76 11.96 -26.16
N TYR A 130 -11.47 12.90 -26.80
CA TYR A 130 -12.07 14.04 -26.06
C TYR A 130 -13.14 13.49 -25.11
N PRO A 131 -13.42 14.15 -23.97
CA PRO A 131 -14.57 13.79 -23.13
C PRO A 131 -15.86 13.79 -23.96
N LYS A 132 -16.78 12.85 -23.68
CA LYS A 132 -17.95 12.60 -24.53
C LYS A 132 -18.93 13.77 -24.56
N GLU A 133 -18.96 14.60 -23.51
CA GLU A 133 -19.86 15.77 -23.45
C GLU A 133 -19.41 16.94 -24.33
N ILE A 134 -18.21 16.88 -24.93
CA ILE A 134 -17.60 18.03 -25.62
C ILE A 134 -17.97 18.05 -27.11
N GLY A 135 -18.61 19.14 -27.53
CA GLY A 135 -19.02 19.37 -28.91
C GLY A 135 -17.88 19.87 -29.83
N GLU A 136 -18.10 19.84 -31.15
CA GLU A 136 -17.09 20.27 -32.13
C GLU A 136 -16.71 21.76 -32.03
N ALA A 137 -17.65 22.63 -31.64
CA ALA A 137 -17.37 24.06 -31.48
C ALA A 137 -16.36 24.30 -30.34
N GLU A 138 -16.54 23.61 -29.21
CA GLU A 138 -15.67 23.69 -28.03
C GLU A 138 -14.27 23.13 -28.35
N LYS A 139 -14.19 22.04 -29.14
CA LYS A 139 -12.90 21.51 -29.63
C LYS A 139 -12.16 22.51 -30.52
N LYS A 140 -12.85 23.16 -31.45
CA LYS A 140 -12.27 24.19 -32.32
C LYS A 140 -11.79 25.40 -31.53
N LEU A 141 -12.58 25.85 -30.54
CA LEU A 141 -12.18 26.93 -29.64
C LEU A 141 -10.89 26.57 -28.88
N ALA A 142 -10.86 25.39 -28.25
CA ALA A 142 -9.69 24.93 -27.53
C ALA A 142 -8.44 24.87 -28.42
N ARG A 143 -8.59 24.40 -29.67
CA ARG A 143 -7.49 24.35 -30.64
C ARG A 143 -6.94 25.73 -30.97
N ARG A 144 -7.80 26.71 -31.26
CA ARG A 144 -7.38 28.09 -31.55
C ARG A 144 -6.63 28.74 -30.39
N LEU A 145 -7.04 28.45 -29.14
CA LEU A 145 -6.43 29.03 -27.95
C LEU A 145 -4.99 28.55 -27.70
N VAL A 146 -4.68 27.31 -28.10
CA VAL A 146 -3.38 26.67 -27.80
C VAL A 146 -2.44 26.55 -29.01
N GLU A 147 -2.95 26.75 -30.23
CA GLU A 147 -2.19 26.61 -31.49
C GLU A 147 -0.87 27.39 -31.50
N LYS A 148 -0.85 28.58 -30.91
CA LYS A 148 0.37 29.41 -30.77
C LYS A 148 1.50 28.74 -29.99
N TRP A 149 1.22 27.75 -29.16
CA TRP A 149 2.21 27.02 -28.38
C TRP A 149 2.63 25.68 -29.00
N ASP A 150 2.04 25.27 -30.12
CA ASP A 150 2.41 24.03 -30.81
C ASP A 150 3.91 23.88 -31.11
N PRO A 151 4.66 24.94 -31.49
CA PRO A 151 6.10 24.83 -31.74
C PRO A 151 6.93 24.54 -30.48
N LEU A 152 6.37 24.72 -29.28
CA LEU A 152 7.10 24.59 -28.03
C LEU A 152 7.25 23.11 -27.59
N PRO A 153 8.32 22.78 -26.85
CA PRO A 153 8.45 21.47 -26.22
C PRO A 153 7.26 21.15 -25.29
N PRO A 154 6.88 19.87 -25.09
CA PRO A 154 5.69 19.50 -24.30
C PRO A 154 5.68 20.08 -22.87
N ALA A 155 6.84 20.10 -22.18
CA ALA A 155 6.96 20.67 -20.84
C ALA A 155 6.69 22.18 -20.81
N GLU A 156 7.17 22.92 -21.82
CA GLU A 156 6.93 24.36 -21.93
C GLU A 156 5.48 24.64 -22.33
N ARG A 157 4.88 23.82 -23.23
CA ARG A 157 3.45 23.87 -23.55
C ARG A 157 2.59 23.73 -22.29
N LEU A 158 2.90 22.75 -21.45
CA LEU A 158 2.20 22.55 -20.17
C LEU A 158 2.27 23.80 -19.29
N ARG A 159 3.45 24.41 -19.13
CA ARG A 159 3.62 25.63 -18.34
C ARG A 159 2.78 26.79 -18.87
N ARG A 160 2.76 27.02 -20.19
CA ARG A 160 1.94 28.07 -20.81
C ARG A 160 0.45 27.83 -20.64
N ILE A 161 0.00 26.59 -20.79
CA ILE A 161 -1.40 26.20 -20.56
C ILE A 161 -1.77 26.38 -19.08
N ALA A 162 -0.86 26.06 -18.16
CA ALA A 162 -1.05 26.26 -16.73
C ALA A 162 -1.17 27.75 -16.35
N GLU A 163 -0.33 28.61 -16.94
CA GLU A 163 -0.39 30.07 -16.80
C GLU A 163 -1.68 30.65 -17.40
N ALA A 164 -2.13 30.14 -18.55
CA ALA A 164 -3.33 30.61 -19.22
C ALA A 164 -4.61 30.39 -18.41
N VAL A 165 -4.69 29.29 -17.65
CA VAL A 165 -5.82 29.05 -16.74
C VAL A 165 -5.81 29.98 -15.53
N LYS A 166 -4.66 30.55 -15.18
CA LYS A 166 -4.55 31.67 -14.22
C LYS A 166 -4.94 33.03 -14.83
N GLY A 167 -5.28 33.07 -16.12
CA GLY A 167 -5.57 34.30 -16.87
C GLY A 167 -4.37 34.90 -17.59
N ILE A 168 -3.19 34.28 -17.52
CA ILE A 168 -1.96 34.77 -18.14
C ILE A 168 -1.77 34.07 -19.48
N TRP A 169 -2.38 34.61 -20.53
CA TRP A 169 -2.36 33.99 -21.87
C TRP A 169 -1.09 34.27 -22.68
N GLY A 170 -0.19 35.12 -22.19
CA GLY A 170 0.98 35.59 -22.95
C GLY A 170 0.63 36.52 -24.11
N ILE A 171 1.61 36.82 -24.96
CA ILE A 171 1.52 37.82 -26.03
C ILE A 171 1.51 37.11 -27.39
N PRO A 172 0.56 37.41 -28.30
CA PRO A 172 -0.65 38.21 -28.08
C PRO A 172 -1.70 37.44 -27.25
N PRO A 173 -2.52 38.15 -26.44
CA PRO A 173 -3.65 37.53 -25.76
C PRO A 173 -4.73 37.12 -26.78
N PRO A 174 -5.57 36.12 -26.45
CA PRO A 174 -6.75 35.80 -27.26
C PRO A 174 -7.71 37.00 -27.32
N ASP A 175 -8.42 37.14 -28.45
CA ASP A 175 -9.46 38.16 -28.61
C ASP A 175 -10.57 38.02 -27.54
N ASP A 176 -11.23 39.13 -27.21
CA ASP A 176 -12.27 39.19 -26.19
C ASP A 176 -13.41 38.19 -26.44
N GLN A 177 -13.77 37.96 -27.70
CA GLN A 177 -14.78 36.96 -28.08
C GLN A 177 -14.35 35.53 -27.69
N ASN A 178 -13.07 35.19 -27.88
CA ASN A 178 -12.53 33.88 -27.50
C ASN A 178 -12.42 33.75 -25.98
N LEU A 179 -12.10 34.84 -25.26
CA LEU A 179 -12.06 34.85 -23.80
C LEU A 179 -13.46 34.69 -23.18
N GLN A 180 -14.48 35.33 -23.75
CA GLN A 180 -15.88 35.14 -23.33
C GLN A 180 -16.37 33.72 -23.61
N ALA A 181 -16.09 33.19 -24.80
CA ALA A 181 -16.43 31.81 -25.15
C ALA A 181 -15.72 30.82 -24.21
N TRP A 182 -14.48 31.12 -23.82
CA TRP A 182 -13.72 30.34 -22.85
C TRP A 182 -14.35 30.37 -21.44
N SER A 183 -14.77 31.54 -20.95
CA SER A 183 -15.46 31.62 -19.65
C SER A 183 -16.77 30.84 -19.65
N THR A 184 -17.59 30.98 -20.70
CA THR A 184 -18.83 30.20 -20.83
C THR A 184 -18.56 28.70 -20.89
N PHE A 185 -17.51 28.29 -21.60
CA PHE A 185 -17.11 26.89 -21.67
C PHE A 185 -16.69 26.35 -20.29
N ARG A 186 -15.92 27.13 -19.52
CA ARG A 186 -15.50 26.81 -18.15
C ARG A 186 -16.68 26.65 -17.20
N ASP A 187 -17.64 27.57 -17.26
CA ASP A 187 -18.80 27.57 -16.37
C ASP A 187 -19.77 26.42 -16.69
N LYS A 188 -19.84 26.01 -17.96
CA LYS A 188 -20.70 24.90 -18.42
C LYS A 188 -20.17 23.51 -18.04
N HIS A 189 -18.87 23.25 -18.21
CA HIS A 189 -18.30 21.89 -18.08
C HIS A 189 -17.37 21.71 -16.88
N GLY A 190 -17.09 22.78 -16.13
CA GLY A 190 -16.19 22.77 -14.99
C GLY A 190 -14.72 22.84 -15.38
N ARG A 191 -13.89 23.29 -14.43
CA ARG A 191 -12.47 23.61 -14.67
C ARG A 191 -11.65 22.40 -15.11
N VAL A 192 -11.84 21.24 -14.47
CA VAL A 192 -11.06 20.02 -14.76
C VAL A 192 -11.25 19.55 -16.20
N THR A 193 -12.51 19.40 -16.64
CA THR A 193 -12.87 18.96 -18.00
C THR A 193 -12.31 19.90 -19.04
N VAL A 194 -12.50 21.19 -18.82
CA VAL A 194 -12.08 22.26 -19.72
C VAL A 194 -10.55 22.32 -19.84
N PHE A 195 -9.82 22.07 -18.75
CA PHE A 195 -8.36 21.96 -18.77
C PHE A 195 -7.88 20.74 -19.56
N LEU A 196 -8.50 19.57 -19.36
CA LEU A 196 -8.19 18.36 -20.12
C LEU A 196 -8.39 18.58 -21.63
N VAL A 197 -9.43 19.32 -22.01
CA VAL A 197 -9.71 19.68 -23.41
C VAL A 197 -8.60 20.58 -23.97
N LEU A 198 -8.12 21.59 -23.23
CA LEU A 198 -6.98 22.42 -23.67
C LEU A 198 -5.69 21.61 -23.84
N LEU A 199 -5.34 20.82 -22.83
CA LEU A 199 -4.12 19.99 -22.86
C LEU A 199 -4.14 19.03 -24.06
N ARG A 200 -5.30 18.43 -24.30
CA ARG A 200 -5.51 17.58 -25.45
C ARG A 200 -5.41 18.32 -26.77
N ALA A 201 -6.00 19.51 -26.88
CA ALA A 201 -5.92 20.35 -28.08
C ALA A 201 -4.48 20.79 -28.38
N ALA A 202 -3.64 20.88 -27.35
CA ALA A 202 -2.20 21.12 -27.44
C ALA A 202 -1.38 19.84 -27.65
N ALA A 203 -2.03 18.71 -28.00
CA ALA A 203 -1.40 17.41 -28.20
C ALA A 203 -0.60 16.88 -26.98
N LEU A 204 -1.05 17.19 -25.76
CA LEU A 204 -0.51 16.66 -24.52
C LEU A 204 -1.42 15.56 -23.98
N PRO A 205 -0.94 14.30 -23.83
CA PRO A 205 -1.69 13.27 -23.15
C PRO A 205 -1.91 13.65 -21.70
N ALA A 206 -3.18 13.83 -21.33
CA ALA A 206 -3.57 14.22 -19.99
C ALA A 206 -4.70 13.33 -19.48
N ARG A 207 -4.72 13.10 -18.16
CA ARG A 207 -5.79 12.37 -17.48
C ARG A 207 -6.11 13.00 -16.13
N ALA A 208 -7.39 13.07 -15.79
CA ALA A 208 -7.81 13.41 -14.43
C ALA A 208 -7.54 12.23 -13.50
N VAL A 209 -7.10 12.55 -12.30
CA VAL A 209 -6.72 11.61 -11.25
C VAL A 209 -7.32 12.11 -9.96
N GLU A 210 -7.92 11.20 -9.21
CA GLU A 210 -8.50 11.48 -7.91
C GLU A 210 -7.81 10.60 -6.86
N GLY A 211 -7.50 11.19 -5.72
CA GLY A 211 -6.76 10.51 -4.67
C GLY A 211 -6.54 11.38 -3.45
N LEU A 212 -5.44 11.13 -2.74
CA LEU A 212 -5.15 11.71 -1.43
C LEU A 212 -3.74 12.31 -1.41
N GLU A 213 -3.54 13.36 -0.61
CA GLU A 213 -2.20 13.86 -0.30
C GLU A 213 -1.59 13.01 0.82
N LEU A 214 -0.33 12.62 0.64
CA LEU A 214 0.45 11.83 1.59
C LEU A 214 0.96 12.74 2.71
N VAL A 215 0.04 13.15 3.57
CA VAL A 215 0.27 13.92 4.78
C VAL A 215 -0.49 13.27 5.92
N GLU A 216 0.06 13.31 7.14
CA GLU A 216 -0.61 12.78 8.33
C GLU A 216 -1.88 13.58 8.58
N SER A 217 -3.01 12.99 8.22
CA SER A 217 -4.28 13.70 8.19
C SER A 217 -5.47 12.74 8.19
N ILE A 218 -6.60 13.28 8.64
CA ILE A 218 -7.92 12.69 8.45
C ILE A 218 -8.69 13.64 7.56
N THR A 219 -9.08 13.18 6.37
CA THR A 219 -9.81 13.99 5.39
C THR A 219 -11.06 13.27 4.91
N THR A 220 -12.10 14.03 4.58
CA THR A 220 -13.31 13.54 3.94
C THR A 220 -13.26 13.76 2.42
N PRO A 221 -12.95 14.96 1.88
CA PRO A 221 -12.78 15.10 0.44
C PRO A 221 -11.45 14.52 -0.03
N THR A 222 -11.52 13.86 -1.17
CA THR A 222 -10.38 13.51 -2.02
C THR A 222 -9.94 14.74 -2.83
N LEU A 223 -8.70 14.70 -3.29
CA LEU A 223 -8.13 15.72 -4.17
C LEU A 223 -8.21 15.25 -5.62
N ILE A 224 -8.60 16.16 -6.52
CA ILE A 224 -8.57 15.94 -7.95
C ILE A 224 -7.41 16.74 -8.54
N TRP A 225 -6.55 16.07 -9.30
CA TRP A 225 -5.48 16.69 -10.07
C TRP A 225 -5.38 16.10 -11.47
N ILE A 226 -4.65 16.78 -12.34
CA ILE A 226 -4.44 16.34 -13.72
C ILE A 226 -3.01 15.84 -13.85
N GLN A 227 -2.85 14.63 -14.37
CA GLN A 227 -1.56 14.12 -14.79
C GLN A 227 -1.35 14.42 -16.26
N VAL A 228 -0.25 15.08 -16.61
CA VAL A 228 0.12 15.42 -17.98
C VAL A 228 1.45 14.78 -18.33
N TRP A 229 1.49 14.12 -19.48
CA TRP A 229 2.70 13.51 -20.00
C TRP A 229 3.52 14.52 -20.79
N THR A 230 4.74 14.81 -20.34
CA THR A 230 5.65 15.78 -20.98
C THR A 230 6.66 15.16 -21.94
N GLY A 231 6.52 13.85 -22.23
CA GLY A 231 7.41 13.11 -23.12
C GLY A 231 8.36 12.17 -22.38
N GLU A 232 8.81 12.58 -21.19
CA GLU A 232 9.72 11.79 -20.35
C GLU A 232 9.01 11.22 -19.12
N GLU A 233 8.09 12.00 -18.53
CA GLU A 233 7.46 11.67 -17.27
C GLU A 233 6.07 12.30 -17.11
N TRP A 234 5.35 11.85 -16.08
CA TRP A 234 4.07 12.43 -15.68
C TRP A 234 4.29 13.59 -14.71
N GLU A 235 3.80 14.77 -15.07
CA GLU A 235 3.69 15.91 -14.17
C GLU A 235 2.28 16.00 -13.59
N ASN A 236 2.18 16.36 -12.30
CA ASN A 236 0.90 16.57 -11.64
C ASN A 236 0.59 18.07 -11.62
N LEU A 237 -0.61 18.44 -12.06
CA LEU A 237 -1.10 19.80 -12.15
C LEU A 237 -2.39 19.94 -11.32
N GLN A 238 -2.47 20.95 -10.47
CA GLN A 238 -3.67 21.28 -9.72
C GLN A 238 -4.62 22.13 -10.58
N PRO A 239 -5.83 21.64 -10.91
CA PRO A 239 -6.73 22.30 -11.85
C PRO A 239 -7.31 23.62 -11.31
N GLU A 240 -7.47 23.75 -10.00
CA GLU A 240 -8.06 24.95 -9.37
C GLU A 240 -7.14 26.16 -9.43
N ARG A 241 -5.84 25.94 -9.21
CA ARG A 241 -4.83 27.01 -9.17
C ARG A 241 -3.99 27.09 -10.45
N GLY A 242 -4.00 26.06 -11.30
CA GLY A 242 -3.05 25.96 -12.42
C GLY A 242 -1.59 25.83 -11.93
N GLU A 243 -1.38 25.23 -10.77
CA GLU A 243 -0.05 25.03 -10.18
C GLU A 243 0.46 23.62 -10.46
N ILE A 244 1.70 23.51 -10.92
CA ILE A 244 2.38 22.23 -11.09
C ILE A 244 2.96 21.84 -9.73
N TYR A 245 2.65 20.63 -9.26
CA TYR A 245 3.17 20.14 -7.99
C TYR A 245 4.69 19.99 -8.06
N GLN A 246 5.39 20.49 -7.04
CA GLN A 246 6.83 20.32 -6.91
C GLN A 246 7.16 18.85 -6.69
N LYS A 247 8.31 18.42 -7.22
CA LYS A 247 8.79 17.04 -7.06
C LYS A 247 9.68 16.93 -5.81
N PRO A 248 9.61 15.81 -5.06
CA PRO A 248 8.67 14.71 -5.21
C PRO A 248 7.27 15.09 -4.71
N ALA A 249 6.24 14.85 -5.52
CA ALA A 249 4.87 15.14 -5.12
C ALA A 249 4.38 14.08 -4.13
N SER A 250 3.95 14.51 -2.94
CA SER A 250 3.35 13.67 -1.90
C SER A 250 1.90 13.32 -2.25
N LEU A 251 1.66 12.66 -3.37
CA LEU A 251 0.30 12.34 -3.85
C LEU A 251 0.10 10.83 -4.01
N LEU A 252 -1.06 10.34 -3.57
CA LEU A 252 -1.51 8.96 -3.68
C LEU A 252 -2.74 8.89 -4.59
N PRO A 253 -2.58 8.56 -5.89
CA PRO A 253 -3.71 8.40 -6.77
C PRO A 253 -4.45 7.09 -6.49
N LEU A 254 -5.77 7.19 -6.32
CA LEU A 254 -6.69 6.08 -6.09
C LEU A 254 -7.38 5.65 -7.39
N VAL A 255 -7.90 6.62 -8.15
CA VAL A 255 -8.59 6.39 -9.41
C VAL A 255 -8.07 7.35 -10.48
N THR A 256 -7.98 6.85 -11.71
CA THR A 256 -7.54 7.59 -12.88
C THR A 256 -8.60 7.53 -13.98
N GLY A 257 -8.61 8.52 -14.87
CA GLY A 257 -9.53 8.56 -16.01
C GLY A 257 -10.83 9.31 -15.74
N GLY A 258 -10.88 10.16 -14.70
CA GLY A 258 -12.04 11.00 -14.40
C GLY A 258 -13.23 10.26 -13.79
N TYR A 259 -13.05 9.01 -13.35
CA TYR A 259 -14.05 8.32 -12.54
C TYR A 259 -13.96 8.78 -11.09
N PRO A 260 -15.11 9.02 -10.42
CA PRO A 260 -15.10 9.38 -9.01
C PRO A 260 -14.57 8.22 -8.17
N VAL A 261 -13.86 8.52 -7.09
CA VAL A 261 -13.31 7.49 -6.18
C VAL A 261 -14.42 6.65 -5.57
N VAL A 262 -15.57 7.25 -5.25
CA VAL A 262 -16.73 6.55 -4.68
C VAL A 262 -17.87 6.56 -5.68
N ARG A 263 -18.41 5.37 -5.97
CA ARG A 263 -19.60 5.18 -6.81
C ARG A 263 -20.58 4.28 -6.08
N THR A 264 -21.86 4.61 -6.11
CA THR A 264 -22.91 3.78 -5.51
C THR A 264 -23.98 3.43 -6.53
N LEU A 265 -24.48 2.20 -6.45
CA LEU A 265 -25.64 1.71 -7.18
C LEU A 265 -26.69 1.32 -6.15
N GLN A 266 -27.88 1.91 -6.25
CA GLN A 266 -29.04 1.63 -5.40
C GLN A 266 -28.78 1.76 -3.89
N GLY A 267 -27.96 2.75 -3.50
CA GLY A 267 -27.71 3.15 -2.12
C GLY A 267 -26.88 4.43 -2.03
N GLU A 268 -26.56 4.85 -0.81
CA GLU A 268 -25.89 6.12 -0.53
C GLU A 268 -24.74 5.92 0.48
N VAL A 269 -23.60 6.55 0.22
CA VAL A 269 -22.52 6.67 1.21
C VAL A 269 -22.76 7.96 2.00
N SER A 270 -23.20 7.81 3.24
CA SER A 270 -23.56 8.94 4.11
C SER A 270 -22.34 9.69 4.64
N GLU A 271 -21.25 8.97 4.91
CA GLU A 271 -19.98 9.54 5.37
C GLU A 271 -18.85 8.64 4.89
N ILE A 272 -17.74 9.24 4.46
CA ILE A 272 -16.50 8.53 4.18
C ILE A 272 -15.34 9.30 4.83
N ARG A 273 -14.50 8.58 5.55
CA ARG A 273 -13.31 9.12 6.21
C ARG A 273 -12.08 8.40 5.71
N TRP A 274 -11.11 9.19 5.28
CA TRP A 274 -9.77 8.72 4.93
C TRP A 274 -8.81 9.14 6.03
N SER A 275 -8.03 8.18 6.54
CA SER A 275 -6.95 8.42 7.50
C SER A 275 -5.63 7.97 6.88
N LEU A 276 -4.67 8.88 6.81
CA LEU A 276 -3.30 8.60 6.42
C LEU A 276 -2.38 8.85 7.60
N ASN A 277 -1.61 7.83 7.97
CA ASN A 277 -0.59 7.94 9.02
C ASN A 277 0.75 7.45 8.49
N GLN A 278 1.82 8.19 8.77
CA GLN A 278 3.15 7.72 8.42
C GLN A 278 3.57 6.66 9.45
N GLN A 279 4.02 5.50 8.97
CA GLN A 279 4.54 4.44 9.81
C GLN A 279 5.94 4.06 9.35
N VAL A 280 6.80 3.79 10.31
CA VAL A 280 8.13 3.27 10.06
C VAL A 280 8.01 1.75 10.04
N ILE A 281 8.24 1.15 8.88
CA ILE A 281 8.20 -0.30 8.72
C ILE A 281 9.59 -0.82 8.37
N THR A 282 9.91 -2.02 8.85
CA THR A 282 11.12 -2.74 8.45
C THR A 282 10.91 -3.33 7.06
N GLN A 283 11.91 -3.25 6.17
CA GLN A 283 11.78 -3.77 4.78
C GLN A 283 11.34 -5.24 4.73
N TRP A 284 11.68 -6.00 5.75
CA TRP A 284 11.23 -7.36 5.98
C TRP A 284 9.72 -7.51 5.78
N ARG A 285 8.91 -6.68 6.43
CA ARG A 285 7.43 -6.71 6.38
C ARG A 285 6.88 -6.56 4.95
N MET A 286 7.53 -5.73 4.13
CA MET A 286 7.14 -5.49 2.72
C MET A 286 7.54 -6.63 1.77
N HIS A 287 8.71 -7.23 1.98
CA HIS A 287 9.15 -8.39 1.19
C HIS A 287 8.30 -9.63 1.49
N PHE A 288 7.86 -9.81 2.74
CA PHE A 288 7.00 -10.93 3.15
C PHE A 288 5.67 -10.96 2.40
N GLU A 289 4.99 -9.82 2.25
CA GLU A 289 3.73 -9.68 1.53
C GLU A 289 3.82 -10.03 0.04
N ARG A 290 4.89 -9.56 -0.63
CA ARG A 290 5.16 -9.89 -2.03
C ARG A 290 5.37 -11.40 -2.23
N ILE A 291 6.02 -12.05 -1.26
CA ILE A 291 6.30 -13.49 -1.29
C ILE A 291 5.04 -14.30 -0.93
N MET A 292 4.18 -13.81 -0.02
CA MET A 292 2.89 -14.43 0.30
C MET A 292 1.90 -14.47 -0.87
N ARG A 293 2.01 -13.55 -1.83
CA ARG A 293 1.25 -13.55 -3.10
C ARG A 293 1.88 -14.44 -4.19
N SER A 294 3.00 -15.12 -3.92
CA SER A 294 3.66 -16.02 -4.85
C SER A 294 3.20 -17.47 -4.64
N ASP A 295 2.86 -18.19 -5.72
CA ASP A 295 2.34 -19.57 -5.68
C ASP A 295 3.41 -20.64 -5.34
N ARG A 296 4.57 -20.24 -4.82
CA ARG A 296 5.68 -21.18 -4.57
C ARG A 296 5.42 -21.99 -3.31
N TRP A 297 5.59 -23.31 -3.41
CA TRP A 297 5.23 -24.27 -2.36
C TRP A 297 5.93 -24.05 -1.01
N LEU A 298 7.16 -23.52 -1.01
CA LEU A 298 7.93 -23.18 0.20
C LEU A 298 7.37 -21.96 0.97
N ASP A 299 6.61 -21.08 0.30
CA ASP A 299 6.02 -19.88 0.92
C ASP A 299 4.78 -20.23 1.75
N ARG A 300 4.11 -21.36 1.44
CA ARG A 300 2.96 -21.89 2.21
C ARG A 300 3.34 -22.45 3.59
N TRP A 301 4.60 -22.86 3.78
CA TRP A 301 5.11 -23.44 5.04
C TRP A 301 5.84 -22.41 5.93
N SER A 302 5.74 -21.14 5.56
CA SER A 302 6.34 -20.04 6.31
C SER A 302 5.55 -19.76 7.59
N LEU A 303 6.22 -19.86 8.74
CA LEU A 303 5.74 -19.56 10.11
C LEU A 303 5.22 -18.11 10.32
N PHE A 304 5.17 -17.30 9.26
CA PHE A 304 4.79 -15.90 9.29
C PHE A 304 3.35 -15.62 8.83
N ARG A 305 2.54 -16.66 8.48
CA ARG A 305 1.07 -16.53 8.34
C ARG A 305 0.33 -16.55 9.68
N LEU A 306 1.05 -16.76 10.77
CA LEU A 306 0.48 -16.77 12.11
C LEU A 306 0.03 -15.35 12.48
N PRO A 307 -1.23 -15.15 12.91
CA PRO A 307 -1.72 -13.88 13.45
C PRO A 307 -0.72 -13.32 14.46
N GLU A 308 -0.60 -11.99 14.55
CA GLU A 308 0.37 -11.29 15.40
C GLU A 308 0.38 -11.81 16.85
N GLU A 309 -0.80 -12.20 17.34
CA GLU A 309 -1.03 -12.85 18.64
C GLU A 309 -0.22 -14.14 18.84
N PHE A 310 -0.08 -14.98 17.80
CA PHE A 310 0.65 -16.25 17.89
C PHE A 310 2.17 -16.09 17.67
N GLN A 311 2.63 -14.96 17.12
CA GLN A 311 4.05 -14.75 16.86
C GLN A 311 4.86 -14.62 18.15
N THR A 312 4.29 -13.99 19.17
CA THR A 312 4.93 -13.87 20.49
C THR A 312 5.11 -15.25 21.14
N THR A 313 4.07 -16.08 21.11
CA THR A 313 4.11 -17.46 21.64
C THR A 313 5.11 -18.31 20.85
N PHE A 314 5.11 -18.19 19.52
CA PHE A 314 6.04 -18.94 18.67
C PHE A 314 7.51 -18.53 18.91
N ARG A 315 7.78 -17.23 19.10
CA ARG A 315 9.13 -16.75 19.45
C ARG A 315 9.62 -17.35 20.76
N ILE A 316 8.73 -17.53 21.74
CA ILE A 316 9.04 -18.17 23.01
C ILE A 316 9.29 -19.68 22.81
N LEU A 317 8.45 -20.36 22.04
CA LEU A 317 8.60 -21.79 21.74
C LEU A 317 9.89 -22.09 20.97
N MET A 318 10.30 -21.22 20.03
CA MET A 318 11.57 -21.33 19.29
C MET A 318 12.82 -21.19 20.18
N LEU A 319 12.71 -20.54 21.34
CA LEU A 319 13.81 -20.47 22.31
C LEU A 319 14.05 -21.81 23.01
N VAL A 320 13.06 -22.70 23.07
CA VAL A 320 13.18 -24.00 23.75
C VAL A 320 14.20 -24.92 23.05
N PRO A 321 14.11 -25.18 21.73
CA PRO A 321 15.13 -25.94 21.01
C PRO A 321 16.53 -25.31 21.08
N ILE A 322 16.62 -23.98 20.99
CA ILE A 322 17.90 -23.25 21.05
C ILE A 322 18.52 -23.37 22.45
N GLY A 323 17.72 -23.21 23.50
CA GLY A 323 18.16 -23.38 24.88
C GLY A 323 18.63 -24.81 25.16
N ALA A 324 17.90 -25.81 24.66
CA ALA A 324 18.29 -27.21 24.78
C ALA A 324 19.62 -27.50 24.04
N LEU A 325 19.81 -26.95 22.84
CA LEU A 325 21.05 -27.06 22.08
C LEU A 325 22.23 -26.40 22.81
N MET A 326 22.01 -25.22 23.38
CA MET A 326 23.04 -24.51 24.16
C MET A 326 23.44 -25.28 25.43
N ILE A 327 22.48 -25.84 26.17
CA ILE A 327 22.78 -26.66 27.36
C ILE A 327 23.46 -27.98 26.96
N CYS A 328 23.05 -28.58 25.84
CA CYS A 328 23.72 -29.76 25.30
C CYS A 328 25.20 -29.46 24.99
N LEU A 329 25.49 -28.29 24.41
CA LEU A 329 26.86 -27.83 24.14
C LEU A 329 27.64 -27.57 25.44
N LEU A 330 27.08 -26.83 26.40
CA LEU A 330 27.70 -26.57 27.70
C LEU A 330 27.99 -27.86 28.47
N ARG A 331 27.07 -28.82 28.44
CA ARG A 331 27.22 -30.09 29.15
C ARG A 331 28.24 -31.01 28.48
N ASN A 332 28.16 -31.17 27.15
CA ASN A 332 28.94 -32.18 26.44
C ASN A 332 30.31 -31.69 25.95
N ILE A 333 30.44 -30.40 25.64
CA ILE A 333 31.70 -29.83 25.14
C ILE A 333 32.47 -29.16 26.28
N VAL A 334 31.80 -28.33 27.09
CA VAL A 334 32.45 -27.59 28.18
C VAL A 334 32.55 -28.42 29.47
N GLY A 335 31.64 -29.38 29.66
CA GLY A 335 31.64 -30.28 30.82
C GLY A 335 30.90 -29.74 32.04
N PHE A 336 30.05 -28.72 31.89
CA PHE A 336 29.26 -28.20 33.01
C PHE A 336 28.23 -29.23 33.50
N PRO A 337 28.23 -29.58 34.80
CA PRO A 337 27.23 -30.48 35.36
C PRO A 337 25.88 -29.76 35.41
N THR A 338 24.90 -30.26 34.65
CA THR A 338 23.51 -29.79 34.70
C THR A 338 22.59 -30.92 35.13
N PHE A 339 21.46 -30.59 35.75
CA PHE A 339 20.41 -31.55 36.17
C PHE A 339 19.63 -32.18 35.00
N GLY A 340 20.23 -32.22 33.80
CA GLY A 340 19.61 -32.61 32.54
C GLY A 340 19.65 -31.51 31.49
N ILE A 341 19.31 -31.86 30.25
CA ILE A 341 19.28 -30.90 29.14
C ILE A 341 18.01 -30.05 29.18
N PHE A 342 16.89 -30.65 29.61
CA PHE A 342 15.58 -30.00 29.58
C PHE A 342 15.25 -29.18 30.83
N LEU A 343 15.77 -29.55 32.01
CA LEU A 343 15.38 -28.90 33.27
C LEU A 343 15.68 -27.39 33.27
N PRO A 344 16.87 -26.91 32.86
CA PRO A 344 17.13 -25.47 32.86
C PRO A 344 16.27 -24.71 31.85
N VAL A 345 15.93 -25.33 30.70
CA VAL A 345 15.04 -24.74 29.70
C VAL A 345 13.61 -24.61 30.24
N LEU A 346 13.10 -25.65 30.89
CA LEU A 346 11.78 -25.64 31.50
C LEU A 346 11.69 -24.61 32.63
N MET A 347 12.75 -24.46 33.43
CA MET A 347 12.81 -23.40 34.44
C MET A 347 12.82 -22.01 33.83
N ALA A 348 13.61 -21.78 32.78
CA ALA A 348 13.60 -20.49 32.08
C ALA A 348 12.20 -20.14 31.51
N LEU A 349 11.49 -21.14 30.98
CA LEU A 349 10.14 -20.96 30.45
C LEU A 349 9.12 -20.68 31.57
N ALA A 350 9.21 -21.42 32.67
CA ALA A 350 8.35 -21.22 33.84
C ALA A 350 8.54 -19.81 34.42
N PHE A 351 9.78 -19.36 34.64
CA PHE A 351 10.09 -18.04 35.19
C PHE A 351 9.63 -16.91 34.28
N ARG A 352 9.67 -17.11 32.97
CA ARG A 352 9.17 -16.12 32.02
C ARG A 352 7.65 -15.96 32.09
N ASN A 353 6.91 -17.03 32.37
CA ASN A 353 5.45 -16.99 32.42
C ASN A 353 4.90 -16.54 33.78
N THR A 354 5.55 -16.94 34.88
CA THR A 354 5.08 -16.63 36.25
C THR A 354 5.80 -15.46 36.91
N GLY A 355 6.88 -14.96 36.29
CA GLY A 355 7.77 -13.94 36.87
C GLY A 355 8.85 -14.56 37.76
N LEU A 356 9.99 -13.86 37.85
CA LEU A 356 11.18 -14.37 38.53
C LEU A 356 10.94 -14.71 40.00
N ALA A 357 10.22 -13.86 40.73
CA ALA A 357 9.98 -14.04 42.16
C ALA A 357 9.15 -15.30 42.47
N TYR A 358 8.00 -15.45 41.82
CA TYR A 358 7.14 -16.63 41.98
C TYR A 358 7.79 -17.90 41.45
N GLY A 359 8.47 -17.81 40.31
CA GLY A 359 9.22 -18.92 39.72
C GLY A 359 10.30 -19.46 40.66
N LEU A 360 11.10 -18.57 41.25
CA LEU A 360 12.15 -18.95 42.18
C LEU A 360 11.57 -19.57 43.47
N GLY A 361 10.46 -19.02 43.98
CA GLY A 361 9.76 -19.58 45.15
C GLY A 361 9.27 -21.01 44.93
N ILE A 362 8.63 -21.29 43.79
CA ILE A 362 8.17 -22.64 43.43
C ILE A 362 9.36 -23.58 43.22
N PHE A 363 10.41 -23.12 42.53
CA PHE A 363 11.62 -23.93 42.31
C PHE A 363 12.28 -24.32 43.63
N TRP A 364 12.47 -23.35 44.54
CA TRP A 364 12.98 -23.62 45.87
C TRP A 364 12.12 -24.64 46.59
N GLY A 365 10.79 -24.49 46.59
CA GLY A 365 9.88 -25.45 47.22
C GLY A 365 10.03 -26.87 46.68
N VAL A 366 10.07 -27.02 45.35
CA VAL A 366 10.24 -28.35 44.71
C VAL A 366 11.60 -28.96 45.03
N VAL A 367 12.68 -28.17 45.03
CA VAL A 367 14.02 -28.64 45.40
C VAL A 367 14.07 -29.03 46.88
N LEU A 368 13.45 -28.26 47.77
CA LEU A 368 13.39 -28.53 49.21
C LEU A 368 12.63 -29.83 49.50
N ILE A 369 11.46 -30.01 48.89
CA ILE A 369 10.67 -31.25 48.99
C ILE A 369 11.46 -32.42 48.40
N GLY A 370 12.05 -32.25 47.22
CA GLY A 370 12.87 -33.27 46.58
C GLY A 370 14.11 -33.67 47.38
N TYR A 371 14.71 -32.73 48.12
CA TYR A 371 15.81 -33.00 49.04
C TYR A 371 15.36 -33.76 50.28
N VAL A 372 14.23 -33.37 50.88
CA VAL A 372 13.69 -34.03 52.08
C VAL A 372 13.23 -35.46 51.80
N ILE A 373 12.72 -35.73 50.60
CA ILE A 373 12.20 -37.06 50.21
C ILE A 373 13.32 -38.00 49.72
N ARG A 374 14.51 -37.47 49.41
CA ARG A 374 15.64 -38.28 48.93
C ARG A 374 16.53 -38.64 50.13
N PRO A 375 16.45 -39.87 50.67
CA PRO A 375 17.32 -40.31 51.77
C PRO A 375 18.79 -40.38 51.34
#